data_AF-A0A6G8UFW7-F1
#
_entry.id   AF-A0A6G8UFW7-F1
#
_cell.length_a   1.000
_cell.length_b   1.000
_cell.length_c   1.000
_cell.angle_alpha   90.00
_cell.angle_beta   90.00
_cell.angle_gamma   90.00
#
_symmetry.space_group_name_H-M   'P 1'
#
loop_
_entity.id
_entity.type
_entity.pdbx_description
1 polymer ?
#
loop_
_entity_poly.entity_id
_entity_poly.type
_entity_poly.pdbx_seq_one_letter_code
_entity_poly.pdbx_strand_id
1 'polypeptide(L)'
;MNVTKKKKARVARVERLGKKVEVDVEREIGTRVRLARLAKNMSQQELGAEFGLSFQQIQKYEKGTNRVAGSSSRKPPATGDHA
;
A
#
# COMPACT_ATOMS: atom_id res chain seq x y z
N MET A 1 3.83 41.26 -16.27
CA MET A 1 4.42 40.02 -15.72
C MET A 1 3.36 39.28 -14.91
N ASN A 2 2.92 38.09 -15.36
CA ASN A 2 1.63 37.49 -14.97
C ASN A 2 1.64 36.77 -13.61
N VAL A 3 0.84 37.29 -12.68
CA VAL A 3 0.51 36.76 -11.35
C VAL A 3 -0.08 35.33 -11.42
N THR A 4 -0.72 34.97 -12.53
CA THR A 4 -1.37 33.66 -12.79
C THR A 4 -0.40 32.50 -13.01
N LYS A 5 0.80 32.72 -13.55
CA LYS A 5 1.81 31.64 -13.72
C LYS A 5 2.43 31.23 -12.38
N LYS A 6 2.60 32.18 -11.45
CA LYS A 6 3.25 31.97 -10.14
C LYS A 6 2.38 31.13 -9.19
N LYS A 7 1.05 31.28 -9.26
CA LYS A 7 0.09 30.52 -8.41
C LYS A 7 0.02 29.04 -8.81
N LYS A 8 -0.01 28.73 -10.12
CA LYS A 8 -0.08 27.35 -10.65
C LYS A 8 1.17 26.52 -10.33
N ALA A 9 2.36 27.13 -10.38
CA ALA A 9 3.62 26.48 -10.02
C ALA A 9 3.71 26.12 -8.52
N ARG A 10 3.11 26.93 -7.63
CA ARG A 10 3.07 26.65 -6.20
C ARG A 10 2.18 25.45 -5.87
N VAL A 11 1.01 25.35 -6.50
CA VAL A 11 0.08 24.21 -6.31
C VAL A 11 0.74 22.88 -6.74
N ALA A 12 1.33 22.84 -7.94
CA ALA A 12 2.01 21.64 -8.45
C ALA A 12 3.24 21.22 -7.62
N ARG A 13 3.84 22.14 -6.84
CA ARG A 13 4.93 21.81 -5.91
C ARG A 13 4.39 21.18 -4.63
N VAL A 14 3.30 21.72 -4.08
CA VAL A 14 2.66 21.17 -2.87
C VAL A 14 2.12 19.76 -3.13
N GLU A 15 1.46 19.54 -4.28
CA GLU A 15 0.97 18.20 -4.68
C GLU A 15 2.10 17.19 -4.86
N ARG A 16 3.23 17.58 -5.46
CA ARG A 16 4.40 16.70 -5.61
C ARG A 16 5.05 16.35 -4.28
N LEU A 17 5.09 17.29 -3.33
CA LEU A 17 5.63 17.04 -2.00
C LEU A 17 4.73 16.10 -1.20
N GLY A 18 3.42 16.30 -1.23
CA GLY A 18 2.46 15.40 -0.57
C GLY A 18 2.55 13.98 -1.13
N LYS A 19 2.59 13.85 -2.46
CA LYS A 19 2.71 12.55 -3.14
C LYS A 19 4.04 11.83 -2.90
N LYS A 20 5.12 12.58 -2.64
CA LYS A 20 6.43 12.01 -2.28
C LYS A 20 6.41 11.46 -0.85
N VAL A 21 5.86 12.22 0.08
CA VAL A 21 5.72 11.81 1.49
C VAL A 21 4.87 10.54 1.61
N GLU A 22 3.76 10.46 0.88
CA GLU A 22 2.88 9.29 0.87
C GLU A 22 3.62 8.01 0.41
N VAL A 23 4.38 8.09 -0.69
CA VAL A 23 5.17 6.96 -1.22
C VAL A 23 6.28 6.53 -0.25
N ASP A 24 6.92 7.48 0.44
CA ASP A 24 7.97 7.18 1.40
C ASP A 24 7.40 6.45 2.64
N VAL A 25 6.25 6.88 3.15
CA VAL A 25 5.54 6.22 4.25
C VAL A 25 5.09 4.80 3.88
N GLU A 26 4.52 4.61 2.69
CA GLU A 26 4.08 3.29 2.21
C GLU A 26 5.24 2.29 2.10
N ARG A 27 6.41 2.75 1.63
CA ARG A 27 7.62 1.91 1.53
C ARG A 27 8.13 1.50 2.91
N GLU A 28 8.08 2.41 3.88
CA GLU A 28 8.53 2.13 5.24
C GLU A 28 7.61 1.10 5.93
N ILE A 29 6.29 1.25 5.76
CA ILE A 29 5.31 0.27 6.25
C ILE A 29 5.58 -1.11 5.64
N GLY A 30 5.76 -1.19 4.33
CA GLY A 30 6.04 -2.46 3.65
C GLY A 30 7.29 -3.17 4.14
N THR A 31 8.34 -2.39 4.40
CA THR A 31 9.59 -2.92 4.96
C THR A 31 9.38 -3.47 6.37
N ARG A 32 8.65 -2.75 7.22
CA ARG A 32 8.33 -3.18 8.59
C ARG A 32 7.47 -4.45 8.63
N VAL A 33 6.46 -4.53 7.77
CA VAL A 33 5.60 -5.72 7.63
C VAL A 33 6.43 -6.95 7.25
N ARG A 34 7.33 -6.82 6.29
CA ARG A 34 8.24 -7.91 5.89
C ARG A 34 9.17 -8.32 7.03
N LEU A 35 9.78 -7.37 7.72
CA LEU A 35 10.68 -7.67 8.83
C LEU A 35 9.95 -8.37 9.99
N ALA A 36 8.76 -7.90 10.35
CA ALA A 36 7.92 -8.53 11.37
C ALA A 36 7.54 -9.97 10.98
N ARG A 37 7.17 -10.21 9.72
CA ARG A 37 6.86 -11.53 9.18
C ARG A 37 8.06 -12.49 9.27
N LEU A 38 9.24 -12.02 8.84
CA LEU A 38 10.46 -12.83 8.87
C LEU A 38 10.90 -13.13 10.30
N ALA A 39 10.78 -12.18 11.22
CA ALA A 39 11.09 -12.38 12.64
C ALA A 39 10.20 -13.46 13.29
N LYS A 40 8.95 -13.59 12.81
CA LYS A 40 8.02 -14.64 13.24
C LYS A 40 8.14 -15.96 12.43
N ASN A 41 9.07 -16.06 11.47
CA ASN A 41 9.19 -17.17 10.52
C ASN A 41 7.88 -17.50 9.77
N MET A 42 7.07 -16.48 9.48
CA MET A 42 5.78 -16.65 8.82
C MET A 42 5.88 -16.49 7.29
N SER A 43 5.05 -17.21 6.57
CA SER A 43 4.77 -16.97 5.15
C SER A 43 3.81 -15.78 4.98
N GLN A 44 3.73 -15.22 3.76
CA GLN A 44 2.82 -14.11 3.47
C GLN A 44 1.34 -14.53 3.61
N GLN A 45 1.03 -15.80 3.42
CA GLN A 45 -0.31 -16.36 3.58
C GLN A 45 -0.69 -16.46 5.07
N GLU A 46 0.24 -16.92 5.92
CA GLU A 46 0.04 -16.98 7.37
C GLU A 46 -0.11 -15.60 7.98
N LEU A 47 0.72 -14.64 7.56
CA LEU A 47 0.56 -13.24 7.96
C LEU A 47 -0.80 -12.67 7.50
N GLY A 48 -1.24 -13.00 6.29
CA GLY A 48 -2.56 -12.61 5.81
C GLY A 48 -3.68 -13.17 6.67
N ALA A 49 -3.61 -14.46 7.01
CA ALA A 49 -4.59 -15.13 7.85
C ALA A 49 -4.66 -14.53 9.27
N GLU A 50 -3.51 -14.21 9.89
CA GLU A 50 -3.43 -13.60 11.23
C GLU A 50 -4.09 -12.21 11.28
N PHE A 51 -3.98 -11.44 10.19
CA PHE A 51 -4.51 -10.07 10.09
C PHE A 51 -5.86 -9.97 9.35
N GLY A 52 -6.45 -11.09 8.90
CA GLY A 52 -7.66 -11.08 8.07
C GLY A 52 -7.47 -10.41 6.70
N LEU A 53 -6.24 -10.37 6.20
CA LEU A 53 -5.84 -9.77 4.93
C LEU A 53 -5.58 -10.85 3.88
N SER A 54 -5.93 -10.58 2.63
CA SER A 54 -5.59 -11.50 1.54
C SER A 54 -4.07 -11.52 1.28
N PHE A 55 -3.57 -12.65 0.79
CA PHE A 55 -2.19 -12.80 0.31
C PHE A 55 -1.78 -11.68 -0.66
N GLN A 56 -2.71 -11.27 -1.54
CA GLN A 56 -2.48 -10.18 -2.49
C GLN A 56 -2.32 -8.82 -1.80
N GLN A 57 -3.04 -8.56 -0.71
CA GLN A 57 -2.87 -7.34 0.09
C GLN A 57 -1.52 -7.33 0.81
N ILE A 58 -1.13 -8.46 1.41
CA ILE A 58 0.20 -8.59 2.04
C ILE A 58 1.32 -8.37 1.01
N GLN A 59 1.21 -8.94 -0.20
CA GLN A 59 2.17 -8.67 -1.28
C GLN A 59 2.24 -7.18 -1.66
N LYS A 60 1.10 -6.48 -1.70
CA LYS A 60 1.06 -5.04 -2.03
C LYS A 60 1.71 -4.21 -0.93
N TYR A 61 1.47 -4.53 0.33
CA TYR A 61 2.12 -3.87 1.46
C TYR A 61 3.61 -4.10 1.43
N GLU A 62 4.09 -5.34 1.33
CA GLU A 62 5.54 -5.62 1.30
C GLU A 62 6.26 -5.01 0.09
N LYS A 63 5.57 -4.78 -1.04
CA LYS A 63 6.14 -4.10 -2.21
C LYS A 63 6.09 -2.57 -2.13
N GLY A 64 5.37 -1.99 -1.15
CA GLY A 64 5.17 -0.54 -1.06
C GLY A 64 4.44 0.04 -2.28
N THR A 65 3.65 -0.78 -2.98
CA THR A 65 2.94 -0.42 -4.22
C THR A 65 1.44 -0.38 -3.99
N ASN A 66 0.97 0.37 -2.98
CA ASN A 66 -0.47 0.59 -2.79
C ASN A 66 -1.05 1.56 -3.84
N ARG A 67 -0.54 1.48 -5.07
CA ARG A 67 -1.04 2.12 -6.29
C ARG A 67 -1.87 1.15 -7.13
N VAL A 68 -2.47 0.13 -6.53
CA VAL A 68 -3.55 -0.56 -7.24
C VAL A 68 -4.74 0.38 -7.20
N ALA A 69 -4.82 1.14 -8.29
CA ALA A 69 -5.97 1.88 -8.76
C ALA A 69 -7.28 1.27 -8.26
N GLY A 70 -8.18 2.13 -7.79
CA GLY A 70 -9.57 1.72 -7.62
C GLY A 70 -10.08 1.11 -8.93
N SER A 71 -10.22 -0.21 -8.95
CA SER A 71 -11.09 -0.91 -9.88
C SER A 71 -11.23 -2.36 -9.41
N SER A 72 -12.40 -2.63 -8.82
CA SER A 72 -13.07 -3.92 -8.73
C SER A 72 -12.25 -5.11 -8.21
N SER A 73 -12.13 -5.25 -6.89
CA SER A 73 -11.97 -6.57 -6.26
C SER A 73 -13.33 -7.18 -5.98
N ARG A 74 -14.04 -7.64 -7.02
CA ARG A 74 -15.00 -8.73 -6.83
C ARG A 74 -14.21 -10.03 -6.72
N LYS A 75 -13.86 -10.44 -5.51
CA LYS A 75 -13.60 -11.84 -5.21
C LYS A 75 -14.56 -12.28 -4.09
N PRO A 76 -15.29 -13.39 -4.26
CA PRO A 76 -16.12 -13.93 -3.19
C PRO A 76 -15.26 -14.35 -1.99
N PRO A 77 -15.81 -14.34 -0.78
CA PRO A 77 -15.09 -14.73 0.43
C PRO A 77 -14.60 -16.17 0.29
N ALA A 78 -13.34 -16.40 0.65
CA ALA A 78 -12.81 -17.75 0.84
C ALA A 78 -13.39 -18.29 2.14
N THR A 79 -14.62 -18.80 2.09
CA THR A 79 -15.10 -19.80 3.04
C THR A 79 -14.34 -21.08 2.75
N GLY A 80 -13.39 -21.41 3.61
CA GLY A 80 -12.83 -22.75 3.66
C GLY A 80 -13.94 -23.70 4.08
N ASP A 81 -14.33 -24.58 3.18
CA ASP A 81 -15.06 -25.79 3.55
C ASP A 81 -14.14 -26.62 4.46
N HIS A 82 -14.51 -26.73 5.72
CA HIS A 82 -14.10 -27.84 6.57
C HIS A 82 -14.99 -29.04 6.22
N ALA A 83 -14.45 -29.96 5.43
CA ALA A 83 -14.89 -31.35 5.31
C ALA A 83 -13.70 -32.22 4.89
#